data_AF-A0A1F6TGD2-F1
#
_entry.id   AF-A0A1F6TGD2-F1
#
_cell.length_a   1.000
_cell.length_b   1.000
_cell.length_c   1.000
_cell.angle_alpha   90.00
_cell.angle_beta   90.00
_cell.angle_gamma   90.00
#
_symmetry.space_group_name_H-M   'P 1'
#
loop_
_entity.id
_entity.type
_entity.pdbx_description
1 polymer ?
#
loop_
_entity_poly.entity_id
_entity_poly.type
_entity_poly.pdbx_seq_one_letter_code
_entity_poly.pdbx_strand_id
1 'polypeptide(L)'
;MKTHKSEVPKATARGFQAVLFGLALAAPAAAPAQDATPLLRAESVRLSAAPGAGDRVGRIKSFGMLELPAVAFDGRRFSQLSGLAWDDDDEVLYAISDKGVLFHLKPVLKDGVLAEVRLVKAAPLLDPASGKPLKGRRADSEGLDILNGRNGRKGDAELVVSFERFPRIVRYRPDGRALGEHPLPEQLKDAKAYRDSNKMLESVCVDQKLGILTVPEAPLRNEREGETHIFSLSRRSWSYPLTGGMRISAIECLGDGRLLVLERDYGRLLGRAI
;
A
#
# COMPACT_ATOMS: atom_id res chain seq x y z
N MET A 1 31.90 58.30 -51.01
CA MET A 1 31.53 58.94 -52.29
C MET A 1 30.85 57.89 -53.16
N LYS A 2 29.60 58.13 -53.55
CA LYS A 2 28.81 57.29 -54.48
C LYS A 2 29.52 57.21 -55.84
N THR A 3 29.44 56.08 -56.56
CA THR A 3 28.61 55.94 -57.78
C THR A 3 28.80 54.58 -58.48
N HIS A 4 27.67 54.08 -58.97
CA HIS A 4 27.40 52.93 -59.86
C HIS A 4 28.19 52.86 -61.17
N LYS A 5 28.29 51.64 -61.73
CA LYS A 5 27.71 51.19 -63.04
C LYS A 5 27.97 49.68 -63.26
N SER A 6 26.92 48.85 -63.35
CA SER A 6 26.23 48.30 -64.56
C SER A 6 27.11 47.36 -65.39
N GLU A 7 26.96 46.04 -65.24
CA GLU A 7 26.07 45.10 -65.98
C GLU A 7 26.69 44.52 -67.26
N VAL A 8 26.79 43.18 -67.32
CA VAL A 8 26.48 42.35 -68.51
C VAL A 8 25.90 41.02 -68.01
N PRO A 9 24.75 40.55 -68.54
CA PRO A 9 24.08 39.32 -68.09
C PRO A 9 24.53 38.10 -68.90
N LYS A 10 24.36 36.88 -68.37
CA LYS A 10 24.16 35.69 -69.21
C LYS A 10 23.65 34.46 -68.44
N ALA A 11 22.68 33.82 -69.11
CA ALA A 11 22.32 32.41 -69.08
C ALA A 11 21.57 31.86 -67.85
N THR A 12 20.26 31.87 -68.02
CA THR A 12 19.27 30.96 -67.44
C THR A 12 19.70 29.50 -67.49
N ALA A 13 19.81 28.86 -66.32
CA ALA A 13 19.72 27.41 -66.19
C ALA A 13 18.53 27.09 -65.28
N ARG A 14 17.47 26.52 -65.88
CA ARG A 14 16.32 25.96 -65.16
C ARG A 14 16.81 24.75 -64.36
N GLY A 15 17.04 24.92 -63.07
CA GLY A 15 17.24 23.81 -62.13
C GLY A 15 15.89 23.19 -61.80
N PHE A 16 15.73 21.91 -62.13
CA PHE A 16 14.62 21.08 -61.68
C PHE A 16 14.56 21.08 -60.14
N GLN A 17 13.49 21.64 -59.55
CA GLN A 17 13.13 21.33 -58.16
C GLN A 17 12.59 19.91 -58.14
N ALA A 18 13.42 18.95 -57.71
CA ALA A 18 12.94 17.65 -57.30
C ALA A 18 12.20 17.82 -55.96
N VAL A 19 10.86 17.82 -56.01
CA VAL A 19 10.02 17.67 -54.81
C VAL A 19 10.17 16.23 -54.35
N LEU A 20 11.04 16.00 -53.36
CA LEU A 20 11.11 14.75 -52.61
C LEU A 20 9.87 14.64 -51.72
N PHE A 21 8.87 13.87 -52.17
CA PHE A 21 7.85 13.31 -51.28
C PHE A 21 8.55 12.28 -50.38
N GLY A 22 8.96 12.71 -49.18
CA GLY A 22 9.36 11.80 -48.12
C GLY A 22 8.13 11.03 -47.65
N LEU A 23 8.02 9.75 -48.00
CA LEU A 23 7.14 8.83 -47.29
C LEU A 23 7.66 8.74 -45.85
N ALA A 24 6.99 9.43 -44.92
CA ALA A 24 7.14 9.15 -43.51
C ALA A 24 6.51 7.77 -43.24
N LEU A 25 7.34 6.74 -43.25
CA LEU A 25 6.99 5.44 -42.69
C LEU A 25 6.73 5.66 -41.20
N ALA A 26 5.45 5.71 -40.80
CA ALA A 26 5.06 5.62 -39.41
C ALA A 26 5.53 4.26 -38.89
N ALA A 27 6.66 4.25 -38.17
CA ALA A 27 7.07 3.08 -37.43
C ALA A 27 5.94 2.74 -36.43
N PRO A 28 5.52 1.48 -36.34
CA PRO A 28 4.55 1.10 -35.32
C PRO A 28 5.16 1.43 -33.96
N ALA A 29 4.47 2.29 -33.20
CA ALA A 29 4.80 2.51 -31.81
C ALA A 29 4.67 1.15 -31.11
N ALA A 30 5.82 0.55 -30.77
CA ALA A 30 5.84 -0.64 -29.95
C ALA A 30 5.16 -0.28 -28.64
N ALA A 31 4.01 -0.91 -28.36
CA ALA A 31 3.44 -0.87 -27.04
C ALA A 31 4.53 -1.31 -26.05
N PRO A 32 4.76 -0.60 -24.93
CA PRO A 32 5.69 -1.09 -23.92
C PRO A 32 5.30 -2.51 -23.58
N ALA A 33 6.26 -3.43 -23.70
CA ALA A 33 6.11 -4.78 -23.21
C ALA A 33 5.63 -4.66 -21.75
N GLN A 34 4.46 -5.23 -21.44
CA GLN A 34 4.14 -5.49 -20.05
C GLN A 34 5.28 -6.38 -19.55
N ASP A 35 6.20 -5.80 -18.78
CA ASP A 35 7.26 -6.54 -18.12
C ASP A 35 6.62 -7.78 -17.52
N ALA A 36 7.06 -8.95 -17.99
CA ALA A 36 6.53 -10.25 -17.61
C ALA A 36 6.87 -10.46 -16.13
N THR A 37 6.11 -9.80 -15.27
CA THR A 37 6.32 -9.88 -13.84
C THR A 37 5.94 -11.29 -13.44
N PRO A 38 6.83 -12.00 -12.74
CA PRO A 38 6.63 -13.40 -12.43
C PRO A 38 5.30 -13.56 -11.70
N LEU A 39 4.46 -14.43 -12.25
CA LEU A 39 3.29 -14.91 -11.54
C LEU A 39 3.79 -15.57 -10.26
N LEU A 40 3.20 -15.18 -9.12
CA LEU A 40 3.35 -15.99 -7.92
C LEU A 40 2.67 -17.33 -8.25
N ARG A 41 3.42 -18.43 -8.17
CA ARG A 41 2.87 -19.79 -8.29
C ARG A 41 2.05 -20.09 -7.04
N ALA A 42 0.95 -19.36 -6.91
CA ALA A 42 0.05 -19.45 -5.78
C ALA A 42 -0.92 -20.61 -6.00
N GLU A 43 -1.22 -21.33 -4.92
CA GLU A 43 -2.11 -22.48 -4.97
C GLU A 43 -3.48 -22.09 -4.38
N SER A 44 -4.57 -22.52 -5.01
CA SER A 44 -5.89 -22.29 -4.43
C SER A 44 -6.08 -23.18 -3.21
N VAL A 45 -6.46 -22.55 -2.09
CA VAL A 45 -6.69 -23.22 -0.81
C VAL A 45 -8.04 -22.80 -0.24
N ARG A 46 -8.50 -23.51 0.80
CA ARG A 46 -9.69 -23.15 1.58
C ARG A 46 -9.33 -23.18 3.07
N LEU A 47 -9.73 -22.15 3.83
CA LEU A 47 -9.60 -22.17 5.30
C LEU A 47 -10.62 -23.10 5.95
N SER A 48 -11.82 -23.21 5.36
CA SER A 48 -12.97 -23.92 5.92
C SER A 48 -13.85 -24.49 4.81
N ALA A 49 -14.82 -25.32 5.18
CA ALA A 49 -15.81 -25.85 4.23
C ALA A 49 -16.65 -24.74 3.58
N ALA A 50 -16.93 -23.65 4.32
CA ALA A 50 -17.56 -22.43 3.86
C ALA A 50 -17.06 -21.23 4.69
N PRO A 51 -17.00 -20.01 4.12
CA PRO A 51 -17.35 -19.68 2.74
C PRO A 51 -16.28 -20.12 1.72
N GLY A 52 -16.72 -20.67 0.59
CA GLY A 52 -15.92 -20.90 -0.60
C GLY A 52 -15.85 -19.67 -1.52
N ALA A 53 -15.20 -19.81 -2.68
CA ALA A 53 -15.18 -18.75 -3.69
C ALA A 53 -16.59 -18.49 -4.24
N GLY A 54 -16.99 -17.22 -4.29
CA GLY A 54 -18.32 -16.78 -4.71
C GLY A 54 -19.33 -16.65 -3.57
N ASP A 55 -19.09 -17.33 -2.44
CA ASP A 55 -19.99 -17.32 -1.28
C ASP A 55 -20.03 -15.94 -0.61
N ARG A 56 -21.13 -15.70 0.11
CA ARG A 56 -21.34 -14.48 0.90
C ARG A 56 -21.45 -14.80 2.38
N VAL A 57 -20.75 -14.02 3.20
CA VAL A 57 -20.93 -13.98 4.65
C VAL A 57 -21.37 -12.57 5.01
N GLY A 58 -22.65 -12.40 5.33
CA GLY A 58 -23.26 -11.08 5.47
C GLY A 58 -23.09 -10.23 4.21
N ARG A 59 -22.41 -9.09 4.32
CA ARG A 59 -22.13 -8.19 3.19
C ARG A 59 -20.81 -8.50 2.46
N ILE A 60 -19.99 -9.40 3.00
CA ILE A 60 -18.69 -9.76 2.43
C ILE A 60 -18.90 -10.86 1.39
N LYS A 61 -18.36 -10.67 0.19
CA LYS A 61 -18.29 -11.70 -0.85
C LYS A 61 -16.87 -12.25 -0.89
N SER A 62 -16.72 -13.56 -0.76
CA SER A 62 -15.45 -14.25 -0.96
C SER A 62 -15.19 -14.38 -2.45
N PHE A 63 -14.00 -13.98 -2.90
CA PHE A 63 -13.55 -14.24 -4.27
C PHE A 63 -12.68 -15.51 -4.35
N GLY A 64 -12.38 -16.14 -3.22
CA GLY A 64 -11.46 -17.28 -3.13
C GLY A 64 -10.26 -16.96 -2.26
N MET A 65 -9.36 -17.94 -2.16
CA MET A 65 -8.14 -17.82 -1.38
C MET A 65 -6.98 -18.50 -2.09
N LEU A 66 -5.81 -17.91 -1.95
CA LEU A 66 -4.55 -18.40 -2.48
C LEU A 66 -3.51 -18.52 -1.36
N GLU A 67 -2.79 -19.63 -1.33
CA GLU A 67 -1.53 -19.75 -0.59
C GLU A 67 -0.42 -19.13 -1.43
N LEU A 68 0.27 -18.15 -0.85
CA LEU A 68 1.34 -17.42 -1.53
C LEU A 68 2.71 -18.01 -1.18
N PRO A 69 3.55 -18.32 -2.17
CA PRO A 69 4.87 -18.90 -1.90
C PRO A 69 5.82 -17.87 -1.28
N ALA A 70 6.69 -18.33 -0.39
CA ALA A 70 7.80 -17.52 0.09
C ALA A 70 8.87 -17.40 -1.01
N VAL A 71 8.95 -16.23 -1.65
CA VAL A 71 9.87 -15.96 -2.76
C VAL A 71 10.73 -14.72 -2.48
N ALA A 72 11.84 -14.59 -3.21
CA ALA A 72 12.58 -13.34 -3.29
C ALA A 72 12.16 -12.58 -4.57
N PHE A 73 11.93 -11.28 -4.44
CA PHE A 73 11.54 -10.39 -5.53
C PHE A 73 12.15 -8.99 -5.30
N ASP A 74 12.74 -8.39 -6.34
CA ASP A 74 13.53 -7.14 -6.23
C ASP A 74 14.55 -7.16 -5.07
N GLY A 75 15.17 -8.33 -4.83
CA GLY A 75 16.14 -8.51 -3.75
C GLY A 75 15.52 -8.40 -2.34
N ARG A 76 14.21 -8.62 -2.20
CA ARG A 76 13.47 -8.64 -0.93
C ARG A 76 12.69 -9.93 -0.78
N ARG A 77 12.59 -10.45 0.43
CA ARG A 77 11.78 -11.63 0.71
C ARG A 77 10.31 -11.22 0.83
N PHE A 78 9.46 -11.78 -0.01
CA PHE A 78 8.02 -11.65 0.10
C PHE A 78 7.52 -12.55 1.23
N SER A 79 7.31 -11.96 2.41
CA SER A 79 6.90 -12.66 3.63
C SER A 79 6.50 -11.67 4.71
N GLN A 80 5.90 -12.17 5.79
CA GLN A 80 5.59 -11.40 7.01
C GLN A 80 4.74 -10.16 6.72
N LEU A 81 3.71 -10.33 5.89
CA LEU A 81 2.78 -9.26 5.55
C LEU A 81 1.90 -8.94 6.76
N SER A 82 1.76 -7.66 7.08
CA SER A 82 0.98 -7.17 8.23
C SER A 82 -0.22 -6.33 7.82
N GLY A 83 -0.15 -5.60 6.68
CA GLY A 83 -1.21 -4.70 6.25
C GLY A 83 -1.41 -4.68 4.74
N LEU A 84 -2.63 -4.35 4.30
CA LEU A 84 -3.04 -4.31 2.90
C LEU A 84 -3.82 -3.02 2.61
N ALA A 85 -3.61 -2.40 1.44
CA ALA A 85 -4.44 -1.28 0.98
C ALA A 85 -4.63 -1.34 -0.54
N TRP A 86 -5.88 -1.12 -0.98
CA TRP A 86 -6.24 -1.15 -2.40
C TRP A 86 -6.31 0.26 -2.99
N ASP A 87 -5.65 0.43 -4.13
CA ASP A 87 -5.66 1.63 -4.96
C ASP A 87 -6.56 1.41 -6.17
N ASP A 88 -7.75 2.02 -6.14
CA ASP A 88 -8.73 1.96 -7.24
C ASP A 88 -8.19 2.65 -8.49
N ASP A 89 -7.40 3.72 -8.33
CA ASP A 89 -6.96 4.55 -9.45
C ASP A 89 -5.85 3.85 -10.25
N ASP A 90 -4.92 3.18 -9.57
CA ASP A 90 -3.81 2.45 -10.20
C ASP A 90 -4.04 0.93 -10.35
N GLU A 91 -5.13 0.40 -9.79
CA GLU A 91 -5.46 -1.03 -9.74
C GLU A 91 -4.32 -1.86 -9.13
N VAL A 92 -3.85 -1.42 -7.96
CA VAL A 92 -2.75 -2.05 -7.22
C VAL A 92 -3.20 -2.34 -5.79
N LEU A 93 -2.94 -3.57 -5.36
CA LEU A 93 -3.02 -3.96 -3.95
C LEU A 93 -1.63 -3.78 -3.33
N TYR A 94 -1.48 -2.77 -2.48
CA TYR A 94 -0.28 -2.60 -1.67
C TYR A 94 -0.31 -3.55 -0.49
N ALA A 95 0.82 -4.19 -0.21
CA ALA A 95 1.02 -5.02 0.98
C ALA A 95 2.29 -4.60 1.70
N ILE A 96 2.21 -4.36 3.01
CA ILE A 96 3.38 -4.02 3.83
C ILE A 96 3.80 -5.21 4.68
N SER A 97 5.12 -5.42 4.82
CA SER A 97 5.67 -6.37 5.78
C SER A 97 6.16 -5.73 7.07
N ASP A 98 6.20 -6.50 8.16
CA ASP A 98 6.84 -6.15 9.44
C ASP A 98 8.37 -5.90 9.34
N LYS A 99 8.94 -5.99 8.13
CA LYS A 99 10.34 -5.66 7.81
C LYS A 99 10.47 -4.36 7.03
N GLY A 100 9.41 -3.57 6.91
CA GLY A 100 9.42 -2.27 6.26
C GLY A 100 9.62 -2.39 4.75
N VAL A 101 9.04 -3.40 4.13
CA VAL A 101 9.03 -3.58 2.68
C VAL A 101 7.60 -3.47 2.18
N LEU A 102 7.41 -2.60 1.19
CA LEU A 102 6.17 -2.40 0.46
C LEU A 102 6.19 -3.23 -0.82
N PHE A 103 5.22 -4.11 -0.96
CA PHE A 103 4.98 -4.93 -2.14
C PHE A 103 3.78 -4.41 -2.92
N HIS A 104 3.88 -4.42 -4.23
CA HIS A 104 2.78 -4.06 -5.13
C HIS A 104 2.24 -5.33 -5.74
N LEU A 105 0.98 -5.62 -5.52
CA LEU A 105 0.32 -6.84 -5.96
C LEU A 105 -0.79 -6.49 -6.96
N LYS A 106 -0.99 -7.35 -7.96
CA LYS A 106 -2.15 -7.31 -8.84
C LYS A 106 -2.91 -8.62 -8.76
N PRO A 107 -4.03 -8.69 -8.01
CA PRO A 107 -4.92 -9.83 -8.02
C PRO A 107 -5.50 -10.05 -9.43
N VAL A 108 -5.63 -11.30 -9.84
CA VAL A 108 -6.22 -11.69 -11.13
C VAL A 108 -7.45 -12.54 -10.86
N LEU A 109 -8.60 -12.03 -11.31
CA LEU A 109 -9.85 -12.76 -11.29
C LEU A 109 -10.05 -13.49 -12.63
N LYS A 110 -10.38 -14.79 -12.57
CA LYS A 110 -10.87 -15.57 -13.73
C LYS A 110 -12.28 -16.04 -13.38
N ASP A 111 -13.25 -15.72 -14.24
CA ASP A 111 -14.67 -16.04 -14.03
C ASP A 111 -15.22 -15.62 -12.66
N GLY A 112 -14.74 -14.46 -12.15
CA GLY A 112 -15.15 -13.93 -10.85
C GLY A 112 -14.53 -14.64 -9.64
N VAL A 113 -13.50 -15.46 -9.84
CA VAL A 113 -12.74 -16.15 -8.79
C VAL A 113 -11.29 -15.68 -8.79
N LEU A 114 -10.71 -15.44 -7.61
CA LEU A 114 -9.31 -15.14 -7.41
C LEU A 114 -8.47 -16.35 -7.82
N ALA A 115 -7.79 -16.21 -8.95
CA ALA A 115 -7.01 -17.27 -9.55
C ALA A 115 -5.51 -17.08 -9.31
N GLU A 116 -5.03 -15.83 -9.33
CA GLU A 116 -3.60 -15.53 -9.22
C GLU A 116 -3.39 -14.17 -8.53
N VAL A 117 -2.15 -13.94 -8.07
CA VAL A 117 -1.66 -12.62 -7.68
C VAL A 117 -0.31 -12.41 -8.35
N ARG A 118 -0.16 -11.29 -9.05
CA ARG A 118 1.13 -10.88 -9.63
C ARG A 118 1.86 -10.00 -8.64
N LEU A 119 3.12 -10.31 -8.37
CA LEU A 119 4.00 -9.42 -7.63
C LEU A 119 4.67 -8.48 -8.63
N VAL A 120 4.38 -7.19 -8.53
CA VAL A 120 4.74 -6.18 -9.54
C VAL A 120 5.98 -5.39 -9.15
N LYS A 121 6.15 -5.11 -7.86
CA LYS A 121 7.25 -4.30 -7.33
C LYS A 121 7.50 -4.64 -5.87
N ALA A 122 8.74 -4.53 -5.42
CA ALA A 122 9.05 -4.38 -4.00
C ALA A 122 9.94 -3.14 -3.75
N ALA A 123 9.59 -2.35 -2.74
CA ALA A 123 10.34 -1.16 -2.34
C ALA A 123 10.53 -1.13 -0.81
N PRO A 124 11.74 -0.82 -0.30
CA PRO A 124 11.89 -0.57 1.12
C PRO A 124 11.24 0.76 1.51
N LEU A 125 10.64 0.82 2.70
CA LEU A 125 10.31 2.09 3.33
C LEU A 125 11.60 2.82 3.70
N LEU A 126 11.66 4.10 3.36
CA LEU A 126 12.84 4.93 3.56
C LEU A 126 12.65 5.86 4.76
N ASP A 127 13.69 5.95 5.58
CA ASP A 127 13.74 6.90 6.69
C ASP A 127 13.69 8.34 6.16
N PRO A 128 12.77 9.20 6.66
CA PRO A 128 12.58 10.55 6.13
C PRO A 128 13.80 11.46 6.30
N ALA A 129 14.61 11.24 7.34
CA ALA A 129 15.77 12.09 7.63
C ALA A 129 17.00 11.68 6.81
N SER A 130 17.23 10.37 6.69
CA SER A 130 18.45 9.84 6.05
C SER A 130 18.25 9.35 4.61
N GLY A 131 17.01 9.15 4.16
CA GLY A 131 16.69 8.56 2.86
C GLY A 131 17.09 7.08 2.72
N LYS A 132 17.55 6.45 3.81
CA LYS A 132 18.01 5.05 3.80
C LYS A 132 16.88 4.10 4.16
N PRO A 133 16.93 2.83 3.70
CA PRO A 133 15.97 1.81 4.14
C PRO A 133 15.88 1.71 5.66
N LEU A 134 14.65 1.62 6.18
CA LEU A 134 14.42 1.34 7.59
C LEU A 134 15.01 -0.01 7.98
N LYS A 135 15.44 -0.12 9.25
CA LYS A 135 16.03 -1.35 9.80
C LYS A 135 15.62 -1.57 11.26
N GLY A 136 15.67 -2.82 11.68
CA GLY A 136 15.40 -3.23 13.07
C GLY A 136 14.04 -2.74 13.54
N ARG A 137 13.97 -2.25 14.79
CA ARG A 137 12.73 -1.76 15.42
C ARG A 137 12.05 -0.61 14.68
N ARG A 138 12.80 0.13 13.84
CA ARG A 138 12.20 1.21 13.04
C ARG A 138 11.49 0.66 11.81
N ALA A 139 11.79 -0.54 11.34
CA ALA A 139 11.16 -1.13 10.16
C ALA A 139 9.84 -1.86 10.46
N ASP A 140 9.45 -1.91 11.73
CA ASP A 140 8.36 -2.72 12.27
C ASP A 140 7.00 -2.10 11.94
N SER A 141 6.62 -2.16 10.66
CA SER A 141 5.37 -1.63 10.13
C SER A 141 4.26 -2.68 10.16
N GLU A 142 3.10 -2.30 10.68
CA GLU A 142 1.98 -3.21 10.88
C GLU A 142 0.77 -2.83 10.01
N GLY A 143 0.08 -1.75 10.37
CA GLY A 143 -1.10 -1.26 9.66
C GLY A 143 -0.76 -0.47 8.39
N LEU A 144 -1.64 -0.55 7.41
CA LEU A 144 -1.55 0.14 6.13
C LEU A 144 -2.94 0.59 5.68
N ASP A 145 -3.08 1.86 5.30
CA ASP A 145 -4.23 2.37 4.55
C ASP A 145 -3.75 3.42 3.53
N ILE A 146 -4.65 3.97 2.74
CA ILE A 146 -4.35 4.78 1.56
C ILE A 146 -5.15 6.08 1.54
N LEU A 147 -4.45 7.17 1.28
CA LEU A 147 -4.99 8.45 0.84
C LEU A 147 -4.89 8.53 -0.68
N ASN A 148 -5.83 9.25 -1.29
CA ASN A 148 -5.89 9.53 -2.72
C ASN A 148 -6.10 8.34 -3.66
N GLY A 149 -6.00 7.08 -3.24
CA GLY A 149 -6.17 5.92 -4.14
C GLY A 149 -7.59 5.67 -4.67
N ARG A 150 -8.52 6.64 -4.56
CA ARG A 150 -9.90 6.58 -5.06
C ARG A 150 -10.40 7.96 -5.52
N ASN A 151 -9.49 8.86 -5.88
CA ASN A 151 -9.80 10.25 -6.22
C ASN A 151 -9.90 10.47 -7.74
N GLY A 152 -9.70 9.42 -8.55
CA GLY A 152 -9.72 9.47 -10.00
C GLY A 152 -8.39 9.89 -10.64
N ARG A 153 -7.30 9.99 -9.86
CA ARG A 153 -5.99 10.44 -10.33
C ARG A 153 -4.94 9.36 -10.09
N LYS A 154 -4.34 8.90 -11.19
CA LYS A 154 -3.27 7.89 -11.14
C LYS A 154 -1.97 8.48 -10.58
N GLY A 155 -1.25 7.68 -9.80
CA GLY A 155 0.10 7.98 -9.33
C GLY A 155 0.20 9.04 -8.22
N ASP A 156 -0.91 9.43 -7.58
CA ASP A 156 -0.91 10.38 -6.46
C ASP A 156 -1.23 9.76 -5.09
N ALA A 157 -1.35 8.43 -5.03
CA ALA A 157 -1.51 7.67 -3.80
C ALA A 157 -0.47 8.05 -2.73
N GLU A 158 -0.94 8.17 -1.50
CA GLU A 158 -0.11 8.26 -0.30
C GLU A 158 -0.52 7.16 0.67
N LEU A 159 0.44 6.36 1.11
CA LEU A 159 0.24 5.22 1.99
C LEU A 159 0.45 5.64 3.44
N VAL A 160 -0.54 5.44 4.29
CA VAL A 160 -0.50 5.72 5.72
C VAL A 160 -0.13 4.44 6.45
N VAL A 161 1.02 4.44 7.13
CA VAL A 161 1.59 3.24 7.76
C VAL A 161 1.77 3.46 9.25
N SER A 162 1.26 2.54 10.08
CA SER A 162 1.56 2.48 11.52
C SER A 162 2.76 1.59 11.81
N PHE A 163 3.50 1.91 12.88
CA PHE A 163 4.66 1.15 13.31
C PHE A 163 4.52 0.73 14.77
N GLU A 164 4.87 -0.51 15.09
CA GLU A 164 4.71 -1.07 16.41
C GLU A 164 5.85 -0.63 17.34
N ARG A 165 7.04 -1.23 17.23
CA ARG A 165 8.13 -1.06 18.23
C ARG A 165 8.75 0.32 18.33
N PHE A 166 8.40 1.23 17.42
CA PHE A 166 8.68 2.66 17.52
C PHE A 166 7.41 3.38 17.07
N PRO A 167 6.47 3.68 18.01
CA PRO A 167 5.10 4.05 17.69
C PRO A 167 5.08 5.38 16.95
N ARG A 168 4.64 5.31 15.70
CA ARG A 168 4.46 6.46 14.81
C ARG A 168 3.53 6.10 13.67
N ILE A 169 3.00 7.12 13.01
CA ILE A 169 2.25 6.98 11.76
C ILE A 169 2.93 7.85 10.72
N VAL A 170 3.33 7.26 9.60
CA VAL A 170 4.10 7.94 8.55
C VAL A 170 3.42 7.75 7.21
N ARG A 171 3.38 8.81 6.42
CA ARG A 171 2.94 8.77 5.03
C ARG A 171 4.09 8.44 4.11
N TYR A 172 3.86 7.56 3.15
CA TYR A 172 4.82 7.16 2.13
C TYR A 172 4.24 7.27 0.73
N ARG A 173 5.10 7.49 -0.26
CA ARG A 173 4.79 7.22 -1.66
C ARG A 173 4.83 5.70 -1.93
N PRO A 174 4.17 5.22 -2.99
CA PRO A 174 4.28 3.83 -3.42
C PRO A 174 5.72 3.37 -3.76
N ASP A 175 6.67 4.29 -3.95
CA ASP A 175 8.10 3.97 -4.12
C ASP A 175 8.88 3.81 -2.80
N GLY A 176 8.21 3.93 -1.65
CA GLY A 176 8.79 3.80 -0.32
C GLY A 176 9.38 5.10 0.25
N ARG A 177 9.37 6.22 -0.48
CA ARG A 177 9.83 7.51 0.07
C ARG A 177 8.82 8.06 1.07
N ALA A 178 9.29 8.44 2.25
CA ALA A 178 8.47 9.12 3.25
C ALA A 178 8.07 10.53 2.79
N LEU A 179 6.83 10.89 3.04
CA LEU A 179 6.25 12.22 2.84
C LEU A 179 6.19 13.03 4.13
N GLY A 180 6.07 12.35 5.27
CA GLY A 180 6.04 12.98 6.59
C GLY A 180 5.37 12.12 7.65
N GLU A 181 5.68 12.41 8.90
CA GLU A 181 5.09 11.77 10.07
C GLU A 181 3.87 12.56 10.57
N HIS A 182 2.83 11.86 11.02
CA HIS A 182 1.70 12.47 11.70
C HIS A 182 1.95 12.56 13.21
N PRO A 183 1.61 13.68 13.86
CA PRO A 183 1.66 13.76 15.31
C PRO A 183 0.67 12.78 15.93
N LEU A 184 1.15 11.96 16.87
CA LEU A 184 0.29 11.08 17.63
C LEU A 184 -0.47 11.84 18.73
N PRO A 185 -1.68 11.39 19.11
CA PRO A 185 -2.33 11.76 20.36
C PRO A 185 -1.39 11.57 21.55
N GLU A 186 -1.52 12.41 22.58
CA GLU A 186 -0.59 12.44 23.72
C GLU A 186 -0.44 11.08 24.40
N GLN A 187 -1.54 10.35 24.51
CA GLN A 187 -1.60 9.00 25.10
C GLN A 187 -0.76 7.96 24.35
N LEU A 188 -0.50 8.20 23.06
CA LEU A 188 0.21 7.27 22.18
C LEU A 188 1.68 7.65 21.95
N LYS A 189 2.12 8.82 22.41
CA LYS A 189 3.50 9.30 22.23
C LYS A 189 4.52 8.59 23.10
N ASP A 190 4.15 8.27 24.34
CA ASP A 190 5.07 7.62 25.29
C ASP A 190 5.02 6.10 25.13
N ALA A 191 6.13 5.51 24.68
CA ALA A 191 6.32 4.07 24.59
C ALA A 191 6.03 3.34 25.94
N LYS A 192 6.16 4.01 27.08
CA LYS A 192 5.86 3.43 28.40
C LYS A 192 4.35 3.28 28.68
N ALA A 193 3.50 4.02 27.96
CA ALA A 193 2.05 3.89 28.09
C ALA A 193 1.54 2.53 27.60
N TYR A 194 2.29 1.88 26.71
CA TYR A 194 1.97 0.56 26.14
C TYR A 194 2.35 -0.59 27.07
N ARG A 195 1.70 -1.75 26.88
CA ARG A 195 1.92 -2.95 27.71
C ARG A 195 3.31 -3.52 27.57
N ASP A 196 3.86 -3.54 26.37
CA ASP A 196 5.27 -3.76 26.06
C ASP A 196 5.59 -3.29 24.64
N SER A 197 6.85 -3.46 24.21
CA SER A 197 7.30 -2.97 22.90
C SER A 197 6.67 -3.67 21.71
N ASN A 198 6.14 -4.88 21.89
CA ASN A 198 5.53 -5.70 20.84
C ASN A 198 4.01 -5.81 21.08
N LYS A 199 3.42 -4.71 21.56
CA LYS A 199 1.98 -4.49 21.72
C LYS A 199 1.64 -3.00 21.50
N MET A 200 2.32 -2.39 20.54
CA MET A 200 2.22 -0.95 20.27
C MET A 200 1.22 -0.70 19.13
N LEU A 201 1.42 0.28 18.23
CA LEU A 201 0.44 0.58 17.19
C LEU A 201 0.34 -0.56 16.18
N GLU A 202 -0.81 -1.23 16.18
CA GLU A 202 -1.08 -2.39 15.33
C GLU A 202 -1.70 -1.98 14.01
N SER A 203 -2.65 -1.05 14.06
CA SER A 203 -3.50 -0.79 12.90
C SER A 203 -3.80 0.69 12.71
N VAL A 204 -4.12 1.03 11.47
CA VAL A 204 -4.47 2.38 11.04
C VAL A 204 -5.53 2.29 9.96
N CYS A 205 -6.47 3.24 9.95
CA CYS A 205 -7.36 3.44 8.81
C CYS A 205 -7.69 4.92 8.60
N VAL A 206 -8.18 5.27 7.42
CA VAL A 206 -8.47 6.62 6.96
C VAL A 206 -9.98 6.74 6.69
N ASP A 207 -10.65 7.59 7.46
CA ASP A 207 -12.05 7.96 7.24
C ASP A 207 -12.15 9.43 6.80
N GLN A 208 -13.05 9.72 5.86
CA GLN A 208 -13.22 11.07 5.31
C GLN A 208 -13.71 12.10 6.36
N LYS A 209 -14.45 11.67 7.37
CA LYS A 209 -15.03 12.53 8.41
C LYS A 209 -14.20 12.51 9.70
N LEU A 210 -13.69 11.35 10.08
CA LEU A 210 -12.97 11.14 11.35
C LEU A 210 -11.45 11.29 11.22
N GLY A 211 -10.95 11.39 9.97
CA GLY A 211 -9.53 11.47 9.66
C GLY A 211 -8.84 10.12 9.84
N ILE A 212 -7.55 10.17 10.19
CA ILE A 212 -6.75 8.98 10.46
C ILE A 212 -7.09 8.45 11.85
N LEU A 213 -7.46 7.18 11.91
CA LEU A 213 -7.72 6.42 13.13
C LEU A 213 -6.63 5.38 13.33
N THR A 214 -6.30 5.08 14.58
CA THR A 214 -5.33 4.04 14.95
C THR A 214 -5.71 3.42 16.27
N VAL A 215 -5.23 2.20 16.51
CA VAL A 215 -5.42 1.50 17.78
C VAL A 215 -4.20 0.61 18.04
N PRO A 216 -3.72 0.53 19.30
CA PRO A 216 -2.68 -0.42 19.68
C PRO A 216 -3.15 -1.88 19.62
N GLU A 217 -2.22 -2.83 19.53
CA GLU A 217 -2.54 -4.28 19.55
C GLU A 217 -3.23 -4.67 20.87
N ALA A 218 -2.74 -4.13 21.99
CA ALA A 218 -3.28 -4.36 23.33
C ALA A 218 -3.64 -3.05 24.03
N PRO A 219 -4.60 -3.07 24.97
CA PRO A 219 -4.95 -1.88 25.74
C PRO A 219 -3.76 -1.22 26.41
N LEU A 220 -3.72 0.12 26.42
CA LEU A 220 -2.72 0.88 27.17
C LEU A 220 -2.75 0.51 28.66
N ARG A 221 -1.67 0.79 29.40
CA ARG A 221 -1.55 0.39 30.81
C ARG A 221 -2.63 0.96 31.72
N ASN A 222 -3.10 2.17 31.41
CA ASN A 222 -4.13 2.87 32.16
C ASN A 222 -5.56 2.57 31.68
N GLU A 223 -5.72 1.77 30.62
CA GLU A 223 -7.03 1.33 30.16
C GLU A 223 -7.57 0.20 31.02
N ARG A 224 -8.90 0.12 31.09
CA ARG A 224 -9.61 -0.93 31.82
C ARG A 224 -9.39 -2.28 31.16
N GLU A 225 -9.40 -3.33 31.96
CA GLU A 225 -9.36 -4.69 31.43
C GLU A 225 -10.57 -4.96 30.54
N GLY A 226 -10.35 -5.61 29.39
CA GLY A 226 -11.40 -5.90 28.41
C GLY A 226 -11.84 -4.71 27.56
N GLU A 227 -11.19 -3.55 27.68
CA GLU A 227 -11.48 -2.37 26.85
C GLU A 227 -10.19 -1.80 26.26
N THR A 228 -10.29 -1.23 25.06
CA THR A 228 -9.26 -0.34 24.50
C THR A 228 -9.92 0.91 23.93
N HIS A 229 -9.15 1.86 23.39
CA HIS A 229 -9.67 2.98 22.65
C HIS A 229 -9.18 2.98 21.20
N ILE A 230 -10.09 3.30 20.30
CA ILE A 230 -9.76 3.72 18.94
C ILE A 230 -9.47 5.21 18.99
N PHE A 231 -8.29 5.62 18.54
CA PHE A 231 -7.82 7.00 18.60
C PHE A 231 -7.86 7.65 17.23
N SER A 232 -8.48 8.81 17.11
CA SER A 232 -8.26 9.72 15.99
C SER A 232 -7.03 10.57 16.25
N LEU A 233 -6.21 10.80 15.21
CA LEU A 233 -5.09 11.75 15.30
C LEU A 233 -5.57 13.20 15.54
N SER A 234 -6.87 13.48 15.36
CA SER A 234 -7.52 14.76 15.68
C SER A 234 -7.96 14.92 17.14
N ARG A 235 -7.44 14.09 18.07
CA ARG A 235 -7.68 14.11 19.54
C ARG A 235 -9.01 13.54 20.03
N ARG A 236 -9.86 13.01 19.15
CA ARG A 236 -11.02 12.22 19.57
C ARG A 236 -10.60 10.77 19.83
N SER A 237 -11.28 10.11 20.75
CA SER A 237 -11.17 8.67 20.93
C SER A 237 -12.50 8.07 21.35
N TRP A 238 -12.65 6.77 21.12
CA TRP A 238 -13.85 6.01 21.43
C TRP A 238 -13.46 4.72 22.13
N SER A 239 -14.13 4.40 23.24
CA SER A 239 -13.96 3.10 23.90
C SER A 239 -14.48 1.99 22.98
N TYR A 240 -13.72 0.89 22.94
CA TYR A 240 -14.01 -0.31 22.18
C TYR A 240 -13.89 -1.52 23.12
N PRO A 241 -14.96 -2.30 23.32
CA PRO A 241 -14.91 -3.51 24.14
C PRO A 241 -14.20 -4.64 23.37
N LEU A 242 -13.24 -5.30 24.02
CA LEU A 242 -12.56 -6.47 23.49
C LEU A 242 -13.30 -7.75 23.84
N THR A 243 -13.29 -8.71 22.93
CA THR A 243 -13.90 -10.03 23.10
C THR A 243 -12.94 -10.97 23.80
N GLY A 244 -13.26 -11.42 25.03
CA GLY A 244 -12.64 -12.61 25.63
C GLY A 244 -11.11 -12.66 25.67
N GLY A 245 -10.44 -11.55 25.94
CA GLY A 245 -8.96 -11.47 25.99
C GLY A 245 -8.27 -11.47 24.62
N MET A 246 -9.04 -11.43 23.53
CA MET A 246 -8.51 -11.17 22.19
C MET A 246 -7.89 -9.77 22.11
N ARG A 247 -7.05 -9.59 21.10
CA ARG A 247 -6.30 -8.38 20.86
C ARG A 247 -6.57 -7.87 19.45
N ILE A 248 -6.37 -6.57 19.23
CA ILE A 248 -6.57 -5.99 17.92
C ILE A 248 -5.52 -6.54 16.96
N SER A 249 -5.93 -6.78 15.71
CA SER A 249 -5.04 -7.12 14.60
C SER A 249 -5.25 -6.21 13.40
N ALA A 250 -6.46 -5.67 13.19
CA ALA A 250 -6.71 -4.69 12.12
C ALA A 250 -7.93 -3.80 12.43
N ILE A 251 -7.96 -2.62 11.83
CA ILE A 251 -9.16 -1.78 11.69
C ILE A 251 -9.31 -1.35 10.24
N GLU A 252 -10.55 -1.26 9.76
CA GLU A 252 -10.86 -0.80 8.40
C GLU A 252 -11.96 0.25 8.43
N CYS A 253 -11.68 1.41 7.83
CA CYS A 253 -12.60 2.52 7.74
C CYS A 253 -13.50 2.34 6.50
N LEU A 254 -14.78 1.98 6.71
CA LEU A 254 -15.75 1.74 5.62
C LEU A 254 -16.41 3.02 5.09
N GLY A 255 -16.05 4.18 5.64
CA GLY A 255 -16.70 5.45 5.38
C GLY A 255 -17.95 5.68 6.23
N ASP A 256 -18.29 6.96 6.38
CA ASP A 256 -19.40 7.44 7.21
C ASP A 256 -19.28 7.05 8.69
N GLY A 257 -18.05 6.98 9.20
CA GLY A 257 -17.80 6.65 10.61
C GLY A 257 -18.09 5.20 10.98
N ARG A 258 -18.18 4.30 9.99
CA ARG A 258 -18.29 2.85 10.21
C ARG A 258 -16.91 2.23 10.15
N LEU A 259 -16.58 1.44 11.18
CA LEU A 259 -15.34 0.67 11.24
C LEU A 259 -15.65 -0.83 11.23
N LEU A 260 -14.76 -1.61 10.62
CA LEU A 260 -14.57 -3.02 10.97
C LEU A 260 -13.36 -3.12 11.87
N VAL A 261 -13.44 -4.01 12.86
CA VAL A 261 -12.33 -4.33 13.76
C VAL A 261 -12.11 -5.83 13.68
N LEU A 262 -10.85 -6.23 13.46
CA LEU A 262 -10.43 -7.60 13.52
C LEU A 262 -9.74 -7.85 14.86
N GLU A 263 -10.30 -8.76 15.63
CA GLU A 263 -9.73 -9.27 16.86
C GLU A 263 -9.16 -10.66 16.64
N ARG A 264 -8.04 -10.95 17.29
CA ARG A 264 -7.34 -12.22 17.19
C ARG A 264 -6.93 -12.73 18.55
N ASP A 265 -7.12 -14.03 18.78
CA ASP A 265 -6.40 -14.76 19.82
C ASP A 265 -5.03 -15.19 19.27
N TYR A 266 -3.98 -14.73 19.94
CA TYR A 266 -2.60 -15.06 19.57
C TYR A 266 -2.11 -16.36 20.23
N GLY A 267 -2.96 -17.00 21.05
CA GLY A 267 -2.67 -18.22 21.77
C GLY A 267 -1.57 -18.05 22.81
N ARG A 268 -1.32 -19.12 23.55
CA ARG A 268 -0.08 -19.26 24.33
C ARG A 268 0.95 -19.91 23.41
N LEU A 269 2.01 -19.19 23.07
CA LEU A 269 3.12 -19.67 22.24
C LEU A 269 3.62 -21.02 22.78
N LEU A 270 3.18 -22.12 22.13
CA LEU A 270 3.53 -23.55 22.23
C LEU A 270 2.37 -24.50 21.84
N GLY A 271 1.19 -24.00 21.46
CA GLY A 271 0.11 -24.80 20.85
C GLY A 271 -0.25 -24.25 19.48
N ARG A 272 -0.39 -25.14 18.49
CA ARG A 272 -0.78 -24.82 17.11
C ARG A 272 -1.94 -23.81 17.07
N ALA A 273 -1.85 -22.84 16.17
CA ALA A 273 -3.02 -22.07 15.74
C ALA A 273 -4.07 -23.07 15.25
N ILE A 274 -5.29 -22.95 15.78
CA ILE A 274 -6.46 -23.70 15.32
C ILE A 274 -6.88 -23.14 13.96
#